data_AF-A0A368FWR2-F1
#
_entry.id   AF-A0A368FWR2-F1
#
_cell.length_a   1.000
_cell.length_b   1.000
_cell.length_c   1.000
_cell.angle_alpha   90.00
_cell.angle_beta   90.00
_cell.angle_gamma   90.00
#
_symmetry.space_group_name_H-M   'P 1'
#
loop_
_entity.id
_entity.type
_entity.pdbx_description
1 polymer ?
#
loop_
_entity_poly.entity_id
_entity_poly.type
_entity_poly.pdbx_seq_one_letter_code
_entity_poly.pdbx_strand_id
1 'polypeptide(L)'
;MVKRIVKRACFLCGKRVDDRLLCLTITKSQPTVILLSSLVLFNVTDLEEAKRCYEINAKRRFCDQHYIDAANFMISELACLGIRIASYTDHSREELVSYVNEKDIPLHLFDSIQATARKIDENLEISVRKVRDFLNGCFYRYSILRSTMNGAGSQQEIVTSLPNNARVVDEKPVGLLCGTSSTPEYTGENDQSDKVESADYAIEELEETDPDILEGIIAVKGDRLLLLFRFCP
;
A
#
# COMPACT_ATOMS: atom_id res chain seq x y z
N MET A 1 -38.26 -15.29 -0.97
CA MET A 1 -38.25 -14.45 0.25
C MET A 1 -37.27 -13.31 0.02
N VAL A 2 -37.75 -12.09 -0.23
CA VAL A 2 -36.88 -10.94 -0.55
C VAL A 2 -36.25 -10.43 0.75
N LYS A 3 -34.93 -10.58 0.91
CA LYS A 3 -34.22 -10.04 2.08
C LYS A 3 -34.33 -8.52 2.05
N ARG A 4 -34.97 -7.92 3.05
CA ARG A 4 -35.11 -6.46 3.20
C ARG A 4 -33.72 -5.83 3.29
N ILE A 5 -33.40 -4.93 2.37
CA ILE A 5 -32.15 -4.15 2.40
C ILE A 5 -32.31 -3.05 3.45
N VAL A 6 -31.43 -3.04 4.45
CA VAL A 6 -31.38 -2.00 5.48
C VAL A 6 -30.18 -1.13 5.20
N LYS A 7 -30.40 0.18 4.98
CA LYS A 7 -29.31 1.14 4.75
C LYS A 7 -28.95 1.88 6.04
N ARG A 8 -27.67 1.90 6.39
CA ARG A 8 -27.13 2.62 7.56
C ARG A 8 -25.96 3.51 7.14
N ALA A 9 -25.70 4.56 7.93
CA ALA A 9 -24.61 5.49 7.66
C ALA A 9 -23.26 4.91 8.11
N CYS A 10 -22.23 5.10 7.28
CA CYS A 10 -20.84 4.96 7.69
C CYS A 10 -20.51 6.05 8.73
N PHE A 11 -19.79 5.67 9.78
CA PHE A 11 -19.42 6.59 10.85
C PHE A 11 -18.40 7.65 10.42
N LEU A 12 -17.53 7.31 9.45
CA LEU A 12 -16.45 8.19 8.99
C LEU A 12 -16.93 9.11 7.86
N CYS A 13 -17.38 8.55 6.73
CA CYS A 13 -17.82 9.37 5.58
C CYS A 13 -19.30 9.76 5.56
N GLY A 14 -20.11 9.35 6.53
CA GLY A 14 -21.56 9.65 6.60
C GLY A 14 -22.44 8.98 5.52
N LYS A 15 -21.85 8.35 4.50
CA LYS A 15 -22.58 7.74 3.37
C LYS A 15 -23.49 6.60 3.86
N ARG A 16 -24.73 6.58 3.37
CA ARG A 16 -25.70 5.50 3.65
C ARG A 16 -25.52 4.34 2.69
N VAL A 17 -25.00 3.23 3.19
CA VAL A 17 -24.76 2.00 2.42
C VAL A 17 -25.58 0.85 2.99
N ASP A 18 -25.67 -0.27 2.26
CA ASP A 18 -26.27 -1.51 2.79
C ASP A 18 -25.52 -1.93 4.07
N ASP A 19 -26.25 -2.30 5.13
CA ASP A 19 -25.68 -2.78 6.40
C ASP A 19 -24.71 -3.94 6.22
N ARG A 20 -24.82 -4.72 5.13
CA ARG A 20 -23.88 -5.80 4.77
C ARG A 20 -22.50 -5.31 4.34
N LEU A 21 -22.42 -4.07 3.82
CA LEU A 21 -21.19 -3.42 3.36
C LEU A 21 -20.56 -2.54 4.45
N LEU A 22 -21.08 -2.65 5.68
CA LEU A 22 -20.53 -1.99 6.84
C LEU A 22 -19.80 -3.01 7.70
N CYS A 23 -18.54 -2.72 7.99
CA CYS A 23 -17.78 -3.44 8.99
C CYS A 23 -18.11 -2.88 10.38
N LEU A 24 -18.71 -3.73 11.22
CA LEU A 24 -18.93 -3.41 12.63
C LEU A 24 -17.59 -3.55 13.37
N THR A 25 -17.06 -2.45 13.88
CA THR A 25 -15.87 -2.49 14.72
C THR A 25 -16.25 -2.43 16.19
N ILE A 26 -15.49 -3.18 16.98
CA ILE A 26 -15.52 -3.10 18.44
C ILE A 26 -14.71 -1.86 18.84
N THR A 27 -15.17 -1.19 19.90
CA THR A 27 -14.55 -0.01 20.51
C THR A 27 -13.06 -0.23 20.75
N LYS A 28 -12.25 0.75 20.36
CA LYS A 28 -10.79 0.78 20.60
C LYS A 28 -10.04 -0.47 20.15
N SER A 29 -10.54 -1.16 19.12
CA SER A 29 -9.89 -2.35 18.58
C SER A 29 -8.66 -1.98 17.73
N GLN A 30 -7.61 -2.78 17.82
CA GLN A 30 -6.37 -2.63 17.04
C GLN A 30 -6.60 -2.46 15.52
N PRO A 31 -7.50 -3.25 14.86
CA PRO A 31 -7.82 -3.02 13.46
C PRO A 31 -8.43 -1.65 13.16
N THR A 32 -9.18 -1.06 14.11
CA THR A 32 -9.74 0.29 13.95
C THR A 32 -8.64 1.33 14.07
N VAL A 33 -7.69 1.15 14.99
CA VAL A 33 -6.54 2.05 15.10
C VAL A 33 -5.70 2.00 13.83
N ILE A 34 -5.42 0.81 13.30
CA ILE A 34 -4.67 0.64 12.04
C ILE A 34 -5.43 1.30 10.89
N LEU A 35 -6.74 1.06 10.77
CA LEU A 35 -7.59 1.70 9.77
C LEU A 35 -7.47 3.22 9.82
N LEU A 36 -7.76 3.82 10.98
CA LEU A 36 -7.77 5.27 11.16
C LEU A 36 -6.37 5.87 10.93
N SER A 37 -5.33 5.24 11.50
CA SER A 37 -3.95 5.70 11.34
C SER A 37 -3.52 5.68 9.87
N SER A 38 -3.95 4.67 9.11
CA SER A 38 -3.65 4.58 7.68
C SER A 38 -4.39 5.65 6.89
N LEU A 39 -5.68 5.86 7.16
CA LEU A 39 -6.47 6.90 6.48
C LEU A 39 -5.92 8.30 6.76
N VAL A 40 -5.39 8.56 7.96
CA VAL A 40 -4.70 9.80 8.29
C VAL A 40 -3.36 9.90 7.56
N LEU A 41 -2.54 8.84 7.61
CA LEU A 41 -1.23 8.81 6.97
C LEU A 41 -1.30 9.09 5.45
N PHE A 42 -2.36 8.62 4.80
CA PHE A 42 -2.59 8.82 3.36
C PHE A 42 -3.58 9.96 3.06
N ASN A 43 -3.81 10.87 4.01
CA ASN A 43 -4.61 12.10 3.84
C ASN A 43 -6.07 11.88 3.37
N VAL A 44 -6.66 10.73 3.64
CA VAL A 44 -8.09 10.45 3.37
C VAL A 44 -8.98 10.99 4.48
N THR A 45 -8.45 11.16 5.68
CA THR A 45 -9.15 11.71 6.85
C THR A 45 -8.16 12.54 7.66
N ASP A 46 -8.61 13.64 8.24
CA ASP A 46 -7.76 14.43 9.14
C ASP A 46 -7.60 13.76 10.51
N LEU A 47 -6.57 14.19 11.24
CA LEU A 47 -6.24 13.63 12.55
C LEU A 47 -7.35 13.85 13.60
N GLU A 48 -8.05 14.98 13.56
CA GLU A 48 -9.07 15.31 14.55
C GLU A 48 -10.33 14.46 14.36
N GLU A 49 -10.73 14.23 13.12
CA GLU A 49 -11.81 13.32 12.76
C GLU A 49 -11.48 11.87 13.13
N ALA A 50 -10.22 11.45 12.95
CA ALA A 50 -9.76 10.13 13.39
C ALA A 50 -9.79 9.99 14.92
N LYS A 51 -9.34 11.00 15.68
CA LYS A 51 -9.45 11.03 17.15
C LYS A 51 -10.89 10.93 17.60
N ARG A 52 -11.77 11.76 17.03
CA ARG A 52 -13.21 11.73 17.29
C ARG A 52 -13.79 10.33 17.04
N CYS A 53 -13.37 9.66 15.96
CA CYS A 53 -13.81 8.30 15.67
C CYS A 53 -13.31 7.27 16.70
N TYR A 54 -12.09 7.45 17.21
CA TYR A 54 -11.46 6.56 18.17
C TYR A 54 -12.02 6.71 19.60
N GLU A 55 -12.24 7.94 20.06
CA GLU A 55 -12.60 8.25 21.45
C GLU A 55 -14.00 7.78 21.82
N ILE A 56 -14.94 7.80 20.88
CA ILE A 56 -16.33 7.51 21.21
C ILE A 56 -16.45 6.03 21.59
N ASN A 57 -16.89 5.76 22.81
CA ASN A 57 -16.97 4.41 23.38
C ASN A 57 -18.28 3.69 23.00
N ALA A 58 -18.49 3.42 21.71
CA ALA A 58 -19.63 2.63 21.24
C ALA A 58 -19.36 1.91 19.90
N LYS A 59 -20.29 1.00 19.56
CA LYS A 59 -20.44 0.30 18.26
C LYS A 59 -20.16 1.22 17.06
N ARG A 60 -19.14 0.99 16.22
CA ARG A 60 -18.96 1.77 14.97
C ARG A 60 -19.16 0.91 13.74
N ARG A 61 -19.62 1.56 12.68
CA ARG A 61 -19.81 0.96 11.37
C ARG A 61 -19.03 1.77 10.36
N PHE A 62 -18.00 1.20 9.78
CA PHE A 62 -17.25 1.80 8.68
C PHE A 62 -17.62 1.10 7.39
N CYS A 63 -17.74 1.82 6.28
CA CYS A 63 -17.93 1.16 5.00
C CYS A 63 -16.68 0.38 4.60
N ASP A 64 -16.90 -0.70 3.87
CA ASP A 64 -15.84 -1.55 3.34
C ASP A 64 -14.82 -0.76 2.50
N GLN A 65 -15.27 0.33 1.84
CA GLN A 65 -14.38 1.19 1.07
C GLN A 65 -13.22 1.74 1.90
N HIS A 66 -13.44 2.14 3.16
CA HIS A 66 -12.35 2.66 3.99
C HIS A 66 -11.29 1.60 4.31
N TYR A 67 -11.71 0.34 4.48
CA TYR A 67 -10.76 -0.77 4.64
C TYR A 67 -10.00 -1.04 3.35
N ILE A 68 -10.70 -1.00 2.21
CA ILE A 68 -10.11 -1.17 0.89
C ILE A 68 -9.09 -0.07 0.61
N ASP A 69 -9.41 1.19 0.88
CA ASP A 69 -8.52 2.33 0.69
C ASP A 69 -7.27 2.19 1.56
N ALA A 70 -7.45 1.97 2.87
CA ALA A 70 -6.34 1.77 3.79
C ALA A 70 -5.41 0.61 3.37
N ALA A 71 -5.98 -0.52 2.94
CA ALA A 71 -5.21 -1.66 2.44
C ALA A 71 -4.49 -1.31 1.13
N ASN A 72 -5.16 -0.68 0.16
CA ASN A 72 -4.57 -0.29 -1.12
C ASN A 72 -3.38 0.65 -0.95
N PHE A 73 -3.44 1.59 0.00
CA PHE A 73 -2.31 2.48 0.25
C PHE A 73 -1.10 1.73 0.81
N MET A 74 -1.31 0.85 1.78
CA MET A 74 -0.23 -0.02 2.29
C MET A 74 0.34 -0.90 1.17
N ILE A 75 -0.53 -1.51 0.34
CA ILE A 75 -0.12 -2.34 -0.79
C ILE A 75 0.70 -1.54 -1.81
N SER A 76 0.30 -0.29 -2.06
CA SER A 76 1.02 0.61 -2.96
C SER A 76 2.42 0.91 -2.40
N GLU A 77 2.53 1.14 -1.09
CA GLU A 77 3.82 1.32 -0.43
C GLU A 77 4.72 0.07 -0.54
N LEU A 78 4.14 -1.14 -0.35
CA LEU A 78 4.83 -2.40 -0.58
C LEU A 78 5.34 -2.52 -2.03
N ALA A 79 4.49 -2.19 -2.99
CA ALA A 79 4.81 -2.24 -4.41
C ALA A 79 5.94 -1.27 -4.78
N CYS A 80 5.93 -0.05 -4.23
CA CYS A 80 6.99 0.95 -4.42
C CYS A 80 8.37 0.48 -3.92
N LEU A 81 8.39 -0.49 -2.99
CA LEU A 81 9.62 -1.10 -2.47
C LEU A 81 9.98 -2.41 -3.18
N GLY A 82 9.21 -2.78 -4.21
CA GLY A 82 9.38 -4.04 -4.93
C GLY A 82 8.97 -5.28 -4.13
N ILE A 83 8.28 -5.11 -3.00
CA ILE A 83 7.82 -6.23 -2.16
C ILE A 83 6.61 -6.86 -2.84
N ARG A 84 6.79 -8.10 -3.30
CA ARG A 84 5.74 -8.86 -3.96
C ARG A 84 4.83 -9.51 -2.93
N ILE A 85 3.53 -9.31 -3.10
CA ILE A 85 2.51 -9.98 -2.28
C ILE A 85 2.35 -11.41 -2.80
N ALA A 86 2.55 -12.37 -1.90
CA ALA A 86 2.36 -13.78 -2.22
C ALA A 86 0.87 -14.10 -2.37
N SER A 87 0.54 -15.17 -3.09
CA SER A 87 -0.84 -15.63 -3.24
C SER A 87 -0.91 -17.15 -3.16
N TYR A 88 -2.01 -17.69 -2.63
CA TYR A 88 -2.28 -19.12 -2.53
C TYR A 88 -3.71 -19.42 -2.97
N THR A 89 -3.96 -20.63 -3.45
CA THR A 89 -5.33 -21.06 -3.79
C THR A 89 -6.02 -21.56 -2.53
N ASP A 90 -7.08 -20.87 -2.09
CA ASP A 90 -7.96 -21.35 -1.04
C ASP A 90 -8.93 -22.37 -1.63
N HIS A 91 -8.64 -23.66 -1.42
CA HIS A 91 -9.46 -24.76 -1.91
C HIS A 91 -10.89 -24.78 -1.36
N SER A 92 -11.16 -24.10 -0.23
CA SER A 92 -12.53 -24.03 0.31
C SER A 92 -13.42 -23.06 -0.48
N ARG A 93 -12.83 -22.10 -1.17
CA ARG A 93 -13.52 -21.08 -1.99
C ARG A 93 -13.19 -21.19 -3.48
N GLU A 94 -12.28 -22.09 -3.84
CA GLU A 94 -11.68 -22.21 -5.18
C GLU A 94 -11.12 -20.85 -5.68
N GLU A 95 -10.49 -20.09 -4.78
CA GLU A 95 -10.16 -18.69 -5.02
C GLU A 95 -8.67 -18.39 -4.73
N LEU A 96 -8.04 -17.54 -5.55
CA LEU A 96 -6.63 -17.13 -5.35
C LEU A 96 -6.52 -16.02 -4.29
N VAL A 97 -6.17 -16.35 -3.06
CA VAL A 97 -6.08 -15.36 -1.97
C VAL A 97 -4.66 -14.81 -1.85
N SER A 98 -4.54 -13.47 -1.88
CA SER A 98 -3.28 -12.78 -1.61
C SER A 98 -3.01 -12.69 -0.12
N TYR A 99 -1.73 -12.74 0.26
CA TYR A 99 -1.32 -12.72 1.65
C TYR A 99 0.06 -12.07 1.84
N VAL A 100 0.25 -11.48 3.03
CA VAL A 100 1.47 -10.79 3.47
C VAL A 100 1.98 -11.46 4.75
N ASN A 101 3.30 -11.64 4.86
CA ASN A 101 3.99 -12.06 6.09
C ASN A 101 4.44 -10.84 6.91
N GLU A 102 4.79 -11.05 8.19
CA GLU A 102 5.32 -9.97 9.02
C GLU A 102 6.64 -9.39 8.47
N LYS A 103 7.50 -10.23 7.91
CA LYS A 103 8.76 -9.83 7.26
C LYS A 103 8.56 -8.98 6.00
N ASP A 104 7.38 -9.04 5.40
CA ASP A 104 7.06 -8.30 4.19
C ASP A 104 6.59 -6.88 4.53
N ILE A 105 6.38 -6.55 5.81
CA ILE A 105 5.98 -5.22 6.27
C ILE A 105 7.23 -4.36 6.52
N PRO A 106 7.44 -3.29 5.74
CA PRO A 106 8.56 -2.38 5.92
C PRO A 106 8.51 -1.67 7.28
N LEU A 107 9.68 -1.51 7.89
CA LEU A 107 9.79 -0.81 9.18
C LEU A 107 9.27 0.62 9.10
N HIS A 108 9.61 1.39 8.05
CA HIS A 108 9.16 2.79 7.94
C HIS A 108 7.64 2.93 7.78
N LEU A 109 6.99 2.00 7.08
CA LEU A 109 5.53 1.97 6.97
C LEU A 109 4.91 1.70 8.34
N PHE A 110 5.43 0.69 9.04
CA PHE A 110 4.99 0.37 10.39
C PHE A 110 5.19 1.54 11.35
N ASP A 111 6.38 2.16 11.35
CA ASP A 111 6.73 3.29 12.22
C ASP A 111 5.84 4.49 11.93
N SER A 112 5.51 4.76 10.67
CA SER A 112 4.59 5.84 10.28
C SER A 112 3.17 5.59 10.78
N ILE A 113 2.68 4.35 10.67
CA ILE A 113 1.38 3.95 11.22
C ILE A 113 1.39 4.07 12.74
N GLN A 114 2.43 3.58 13.41
CA GLN A 114 2.59 3.61 14.86
C GLN A 114 2.72 5.05 15.40
N ALA A 115 3.47 5.91 14.72
CA ALA A 115 3.58 7.33 15.05
C ALA A 115 2.22 8.03 14.92
N THR A 116 1.48 7.72 13.85
CA THR A 116 0.12 8.27 13.65
C THR A 116 -0.85 7.76 14.71
N ALA A 117 -0.76 6.50 15.10
CA ALA A 117 -1.56 5.94 16.19
C ALA A 117 -1.31 6.67 17.52
N ARG A 118 -0.05 6.97 17.84
CA ARG A 118 0.32 7.75 19.04
C ARG A 118 -0.19 9.19 18.99
N LYS A 119 -0.35 9.77 17.80
CA LYS A 119 -1.01 11.08 17.63
C LYS A 119 -2.52 11.00 17.89
N ILE A 120 -3.15 9.83 17.71
CA ILE A 120 -4.57 9.60 18.02
C ILE A 120 -4.76 9.40 19.52
N ASP A 121 -3.95 8.55 20.15
CA ASP A 121 -3.87 8.36 21.60
C ASP A 121 -2.46 7.89 21.95
N GLU A 122 -1.78 8.62 22.84
CA GLU A 122 -0.37 8.42 23.19
C GLU A 122 -0.09 7.00 23.72
N ASN A 123 -1.10 6.33 24.27
CA ASN A 123 -0.97 5.00 24.86
C ASN A 123 -1.17 3.86 23.84
N LEU A 124 -1.38 4.18 22.57
CA LEU A 124 -1.59 3.18 21.53
C LEU A 124 -0.27 2.54 21.11
N GLU A 125 -0.21 1.23 21.32
CA GLU A 125 0.85 0.36 20.80
C GLU A 125 0.26 -0.66 19.83
N ILE A 126 0.74 -0.63 18.60
CA ILE A 126 0.41 -1.55 17.52
C ILE A 126 1.60 -2.50 17.37
N SER A 127 1.34 -3.76 17.04
CA SER A 127 2.38 -4.69 16.61
C SER A 127 2.35 -4.91 15.11
N VAL A 128 3.50 -5.19 14.51
CA VAL A 128 3.63 -5.57 13.09
C VAL A 128 2.68 -6.72 12.73
N ARG A 129 2.53 -7.67 13.65
CA ARG A 129 1.55 -8.76 13.57
C ARG A 129 0.12 -8.26 13.33
N LYS A 130 -0.31 -7.19 14.00
CA LYS A 130 -1.65 -6.62 13.82
C LYS A 130 -1.83 -5.91 12.50
N VAL A 131 -0.77 -5.26 11.98
CA VAL A 131 -0.79 -4.68 10.63
C VAL A 131 -0.92 -5.79 9.57
N ARG A 132 -0.17 -6.89 9.73
CA ARG A 132 -0.32 -8.09 8.89
C ARG A 132 -1.73 -8.65 8.95
N ASP A 133 -2.27 -8.86 10.16
CA ASP A 133 -3.61 -9.40 10.35
C ASP A 133 -4.68 -8.49 9.73
N PHE A 134 -4.48 -7.17 9.80
CA PHE A 134 -5.36 -6.20 9.14
C PHE A 134 -5.34 -6.35 7.62
N LEU A 135 -4.15 -6.38 7.01
CA LEU A 135 -3.99 -6.56 5.55
C LEU A 135 -4.58 -7.88 5.06
N ASN A 136 -4.22 -8.99 5.71
CA ASN A 136 -4.73 -10.31 5.35
C ASN A 136 -6.25 -10.42 5.57
N GLY A 137 -6.78 -9.75 6.60
CA GLY A 137 -8.22 -9.61 6.79
C GLY A 137 -8.89 -8.86 5.64
N CYS A 138 -8.23 -7.83 5.10
CA CYS A 138 -8.72 -7.10 3.93
C CYS A 138 -8.65 -7.95 2.66
N PHE A 139 -7.55 -8.67 2.40
CA PHE A 139 -7.45 -9.57 1.25
C PHE A 139 -8.50 -10.68 1.26
N TYR A 140 -8.72 -11.28 2.43
CA TYR A 140 -9.70 -12.34 2.59
C TYR A 140 -11.13 -11.84 2.35
N ARG A 141 -11.43 -10.62 2.80
CA ARG A 141 -12.79 -10.06 2.76
C ARG A 141 -13.12 -9.34 1.44
N TYR A 142 -12.14 -8.73 0.79
CA TYR A 142 -12.34 -7.83 -0.35
C TYR A 142 -11.59 -8.33 -1.58
N SER A 143 -12.29 -9.07 -2.44
CA SER A 143 -11.75 -9.61 -3.69
C SER A 143 -11.24 -8.53 -4.65
N ILE A 144 -11.72 -7.29 -4.55
CA ILE A 144 -11.30 -6.16 -5.39
C ILE A 144 -9.83 -5.79 -5.17
N LEU A 145 -9.28 -6.04 -3.97
CA LEU A 145 -7.84 -5.84 -3.70
C LEU A 145 -6.95 -6.78 -4.54
N ARG A 146 -7.53 -7.81 -5.17
CA ARG A 146 -6.85 -8.68 -6.14
C ARG A 146 -6.63 -8.00 -7.50
N SER A 147 -7.51 -7.08 -7.90
CA SER A 147 -7.50 -6.49 -9.25
C SER A 147 -6.48 -5.37 -9.41
N THR A 148 -6.17 -4.62 -8.34
CA THR A 148 -5.15 -3.56 -8.35
C THR A 148 -3.74 -4.09 -8.65
N MET A 149 -3.51 -5.41 -8.47
CA MET A 149 -2.20 -6.04 -8.65
C MET A 149 -2.02 -6.73 -10.01
N ASN A 150 -3.08 -6.83 -10.82
CA ASN A 150 -3.05 -7.37 -12.18
C ASN A 150 -3.29 -6.22 -13.16
N GLY A 151 -2.27 -5.42 -13.44
CA GLY A 151 -2.38 -4.32 -14.40
C GLY A 151 -2.74 -4.83 -15.80
N ALA A 152 -4.02 -4.78 -16.17
CA ALA A 152 -4.58 -4.46 -17.49
C ALA A 152 -6.08 -4.84 -17.55
N GLY A 153 -6.94 -3.83 -17.71
CA GLY A 153 -8.24 -3.93 -18.39
C GLY A 153 -9.27 -4.96 -17.90
N SER A 154 -10.22 -4.52 -17.08
CA SER A 154 -11.65 -4.71 -17.41
C SER A 154 -12.50 -3.78 -16.56
N GLN A 155 -12.96 -2.70 -17.18
CA GLN A 155 -14.27 -2.16 -16.84
C GLN A 155 -15.28 -3.28 -17.12
N GLN A 156 -16.10 -3.64 -16.14
CA GLN A 156 -17.29 -4.43 -16.44
C GLN A 156 -18.50 -3.75 -15.81
N GLU A 157 -18.99 -2.77 -16.57
CA GLU A 157 -20.39 -2.37 -16.55
C GLU A 157 -21.18 -3.30 -17.51
N ILE A 158 -22.05 -4.10 -16.88
CA ILE A 158 -23.43 -4.49 -17.24
C ILE A 158 -23.76 -5.34 -18.51
N VAL A 159 -24.67 -6.31 -18.27
CA VAL A 159 -25.65 -6.97 -19.17
C VAL A 159 -25.23 -8.21 -19.98
N THR A 160 -25.76 -9.35 -19.53
CA THR A 160 -26.42 -10.45 -20.26
C THR A 160 -26.24 -10.54 -21.80
N SER A 161 -25.53 -11.56 -22.30
CA SER A 161 -26.07 -12.74 -23.03
C SER A 161 -25.00 -13.46 -23.90
N LEU A 162 -24.90 -14.78 -23.66
CA LEU A 162 -24.40 -15.98 -24.40
C LEU A 162 -23.76 -15.92 -25.82
N PRO A 163 -23.07 -17.00 -26.29
CA PRO A 163 -21.67 -16.97 -26.71
C PRO A 163 -21.47 -17.36 -28.19
N ASN A 164 -20.23 -17.24 -28.70
CA ASN A 164 -19.69 -18.20 -29.66
C ASN A 164 -18.17 -18.12 -29.81
N ASN A 165 -17.60 -19.30 -30.06
CA ASN A 165 -16.19 -19.70 -30.07
C ASN A 165 -15.35 -19.10 -31.21
N ALA A 166 -14.06 -18.80 -30.96
CA ALA A 166 -12.95 -19.06 -31.90
C ALA A 166 -11.54 -18.90 -31.25
N ARG A 167 -10.88 -20.05 -31.08
CA ARG A 167 -9.44 -20.43 -31.20
C ARG A 167 -8.31 -19.37 -31.15
N VAL A 168 -7.43 -19.56 -30.14
CA VAL A 168 -5.95 -19.74 -30.14
C VAL A 168 -5.10 -18.99 -31.18
N VAL A 169 -4.18 -18.11 -30.72
CA VAL A 169 -2.73 -18.15 -31.02
C VAL A 169 -1.93 -17.62 -29.82
N ASP A 170 -0.85 -18.33 -29.53
CA ASP A 170 0.14 -18.20 -28.46
C ASP A 170 1.18 -17.11 -28.80
N GLU A 171 1.31 -16.08 -27.96
CA GLU A 171 2.43 -15.12 -28.04
C GLU A 171 3.13 -14.99 -26.67
N LYS A 172 4.33 -15.55 -26.66
CA LYS A 172 5.34 -15.56 -25.60
C LYS A 172 5.84 -14.14 -25.25
N PRO A 173 5.84 -13.71 -23.98
CA PRO A 173 6.52 -12.49 -23.61
C PRO A 173 8.02 -12.74 -23.40
N VAL A 174 8.79 -11.93 -24.10
CA VAL A 174 10.25 -11.78 -24.07
C VAL A 174 10.71 -11.42 -22.65
N GLY A 175 11.70 -12.17 -22.14
CA GLY A 175 12.32 -11.90 -20.85
C GLY A 175 13.10 -10.58 -20.87
N LEU A 176 12.76 -9.68 -19.94
CA LEU A 176 13.55 -8.48 -19.66
C LEU A 176 14.69 -8.88 -18.70
N LEU A 177 15.86 -9.10 -19.30
CA LEU A 177 17.16 -9.11 -18.62
C LEU A 177 17.56 -7.66 -18.32
N CYS A 178 17.64 -7.28 -17.05
CA CYS A 178 18.35 -6.06 -16.67
C CYS A 178 19.85 -6.32 -16.77
N GLY A 179 20.51 -5.53 -17.62
CA GLY A 179 21.94 -5.57 -17.85
C GLY A 179 22.73 -5.28 -16.57
N THR A 180 23.72 -6.12 -16.32
CA THR A 180 24.82 -5.88 -15.39
C THR A 180 25.71 -4.77 -15.96
N SER A 181 25.86 -3.66 -15.24
CA SER A 181 26.87 -2.65 -15.57
C SER A 181 28.24 -3.14 -15.12
N SER A 182 29.19 -3.04 -16.04
CA SER A 182 30.58 -3.48 -15.95
C SER A 182 31.40 -2.59 -15.01
N THR A 183 32.12 -3.18 -14.08
CA THR A 183 33.27 -2.58 -13.38
C THR A 183 34.55 -2.90 -14.16
N PRO A 184 35.44 -1.92 -14.45
CA PRO A 184 36.76 -2.24 -14.99
C PRO A 184 37.73 -2.60 -13.85
N GLU A 185 38.45 -3.70 -14.05
CA GLU A 185 39.63 -4.08 -13.26
C GLU A 185 40.80 -3.12 -13.56
N TYR A 186 41.51 -2.70 -12.51
CA TYR A 186 42.91 -2.29 -12.63
C TYR A 186 43.70 -2.81 -11.41
N THR A 187 44.79 -3.49 -11.72
CA THR A 187 45.77 -4.12 -10.83
C THR A 187 46.82 -3.13 -10.35
N GLY A 188 47.25 -3.25 -9.09
CA GLY A 188 48.42 -2.54 -8.56
C GLY A 188 48.71 -2.89 -7.10
N GLU A 189 49.74 -3.70 -6.88
CA GLU A 189 50.29 -4.12 -5.58
C GLU A 189 51.05 -2.97 -4.87
N ASN A 190 50.93 -2.86 -3.54
CA ASN A 190 52.01 -3.02 -2.53
C ASN A 190 51.83 -2.19 -1.23
N ASP A 191 52.08 -2.89 -0.12
CA ASP A 191 52.71 -2.52 1.16
C ASP A 191 52.18 -1.38 2.08
N GLN A 192 51.65 -1.84 3.21
CA GLN A 192 52.13 -1.63 4.58
C GLN A 192 51.89 -0.28 5.32
N SER A 193 51.38 -0.45 6.55
CA SER A 193 51.54 0.37 7.76
C SER A 193 50.33 1.18 8.25
N ASP A 194 50.02 0.96 9.53
CA ASP A 194 49.02 1.60 10.36
C ASP A 194 49.03 3.14 10.32
N LYS A 195 47.84 3.76 10.31
CA LYS A 195 47.51 4.87 11.22
C LYS A 195 46.03 5.28 11.17
N VAL A 196 45.52 5.49 12.37
CA VAL A 196 44.22 6.09 12.71
C VAL A 196 44.22 7.56 12.27
N GLU A 197 43.25 8.00 11.47
CA GLU A 197 42.85 9.41 11.42
C GLU A 197 41.42 9.59 10.85
N SER A 198 40.54 10.14 11.70
CA SER A 198 39.53 11.15 11.40
C SER A 198 38.92 11.17 9.98
N ALA A 199 37.74 10.57 9.81
CA ALA A 199 36.92 10.78 8.63
C ALA A 199 36.35 12.21 8.60
N ASP A 200 37.01 13.05 7.82
CA ASP A 200 36.55 14.37 7.38
C ASP A 200 35.38 14.17 6.39
N TYR A 201 34.25 14.82 6.64
CA TYR A 201 33.08 14.75 5.76
C TYR A 201 33.35 15.65 4.54
N ALA A 202 33.86 15.06 3.46
CA ALA A 202 33.84 15.71 2.15
C ALA A 202 32.37 15.92 1.75
N ILE A 203 31.91 17.16 1.82
CA ILE A 203 30.67 17.61 1.19
C ILE A 203 30.91 17.48 -0.32
N GLU A 204 30.28 16.51 -0.96
CA GLU A 204 30.17 16.49 -2.42
C GLU A 204 29.42 17.77 -2.83
N GLU A 205 30.14 18.68 -3.45
CA GLU A 205 29.63 19.91 -4.02
C GLU A 205 28.64 19.52 -5.13
N LEU A 206 27.34 19.65 -4.84
CA LEU A 206 26.28 19.37 -5.81
C LEU A 206 26.44 20.33 -7.00
N GLU A 207 26.62 19.78 -8.19
CA GLU A 207 26.67 20.55 -9.43
C GLU A 207 25.42 21.44 -9.52
N GLU A 208 25.66 22.72 -9.80
CA GLU A 208 24.61 23.73 -9.94
C GLU A 208 23.64 23.28 -11.03
N THR A 209 22.35 23.18 -10.68
CA THR A 209 21.33 22.69 -11.62
C THR A 209 21.19 23.68 -12.77
N ASP A 210 21.42 23.21 -13.98
CA ASP A 210 21.29 24.02 -15.20
C ASP A 210 19.91 24.70 -15.24
N PRO A 211 19.86 26.05 -15.23
CA PRO A 211 18.61 26.79 -15.17
C PRO A 211 17.70 26.52 -16.37
N ASP A 212 18.24 26.07 -17.51
CA ASP A 212 17.46 25.76 -18.70
C ASP A 212 16.60 24.49 -18.54
N ILE A 213 16.92 23.64 -17.54
CA ILE A 213 16.13 22.44 -17.23
C ILE A 213 14.78 22.81 -16.59
N LEU A 214 14.69 23.96 -15.90
CA LEU A 214 13.46 24.38 -15.20
C LEU A 214 12.32 24.74 -16.15
N GLU A 215 12.63 25.15 -17.38
CA GLU A 215 11.64 25.52 -18.40
C GLU A 215 11.35 24.38 -19.40
N GLY A 216 12.07 23.26 -19.29
CA GLY A 216 11.95 22.10 -20.17
C GLY A 216 10.79 21.17 -19.81
N ILE A 217 10.03 20.72 -20.81
CA ILE A 217 9.08 19.61 -20.62
C ILE A 217 9.86 18.29 -20.60
N ILE A 218 10.03 17.70 -19.41
CA ILE A 218 10.71 16.41 -19.25
C ILE A 218 9.67 15.28 -19.30
N ALA A 219 9.80 14.41 -20.30
CA ALA A 219 8.99 13.20 -20.38
C ALA A 219 9.46 12.18 -19.33
N VAL A 220 8.64 11.94 -18.32
CA VAL A 220 8.91 10.94 -17.26
C VAL A 220 8.01 9.74 -17.44
N LYS A 221 8.58 8.53 -17.37
CA LYS A 221 7.80 7.28 -17.35
C LYS A 221 6.91 7.28 -16.10
N GLY A 222 5.62 6.95 -16.25
CA GLY A 222 4.63 7.04 -15.16
C GLY A 222 5.07 6.38 -13.84
N ASP A 223 5.70 5.21 -13.92
CA ASP A 223 6.18 4.49 -12.73
C ASP A 223 7.28 5.23 -11.96
N ARG A 224 8.06 6.09 -12.63
CA ARG A 224 9.09 6.94 -12.01
C ARG A 224 8.53 8.24 -11.43
N LEU A 225 7.39 8.72 -11.95
CA LEU A 225 6.74 9.93 -11.46
C LEU A 225 6.30 9.77 -10.00
N LEU A 226 5.84 8.57 -9.62
CA LEU A 226 5.42 8.26 -8.24
C LEU A 226 6.57 8.33 -7.23
N LEU A 227 7.81 8.08 -7.66
CA LEU A 227 8.99 8.21 -6.79
C LEU A 227 9.33 9.66 -6.46
N LEU A 228 8.98 10.61 -7.33
CA LEU A 228 9.25 12.04 -7.12
C LEU A 228 8.37 12.63 -6.02
N PHE A 229 7.15 12.12 -5.85
CA PHE A 229 6.23 12.59 -4.80
C PHE A 229 6.65 12.18 -3.38
N ARG A 230 7.63 11.28 -3.22
CA ARG A 230 8.17 10.93 -1.89
C ARG A 230 8.95 12.06 -1.22
N PHE A 231 9.35 13.07 -1.99
CA PHE A 231 10.18 14.19 -1.51
C PHE A 231 9.40 15.50 -1.35
N CYS A 232 8.09 15.49 -1.56
CA CYS A 232 7.25 16.66 -1.34
C CYS A 232 6.63 16.57 0.07
N PRO A 233 7.00 17.46 1.02
CA PRO A 233 6.49 17.44 2.40
C PRO A 233 5.00 17.79 2.50
#